data_AF-A0A9E4CSM6-F1
#
_entry.id   AF-A0A9E4CSM6-F1
#
_cell.length_a   1.000
_cell.length_b   1.000
_cell.length_c   1.000
_cell.angle_alpha   90.00
_cell.angle_beta   90.00
_cell.angle_gamma   90.00
#
_symmetry.space_group_name_H-M   'P 1'
#
loop_
_entity.id
_entity.type
_entity.pdbx_description
1 polymer ?
#
loop_
_entity_poly.entity_id
_entity_poly.type
_entity_poly.pdbx_seq_one_letter_code
_entity_poly.pdbx_strand_id
1 'polypeptide(L)'
;ADDAPADALVAMPTADGTWVVADTLTEARRAAGKVQGRRTTESLTWPIEVPEGDWVRTLQTTWVEPGYLEPDAAWCAPGGKPVLSLTNGGAFGGKAGGATAQVAAAARRLADEHGRPVVAQYSREDVVRRGPKRPPLAAGIRADGTGVVRVARTEGIAAAIHAVAPGLVVEEVDVAGPPTSVSLRAAGWAEAAILLAPGDGWVTAPNGATARAEIGEDGRVGVTVRCGQVLDATVLRSYCIGATHMALGWVRSEGLAVDADGVPLDLTIRSFGILRAVDTPAIHVEMEDGDGPPVNGSDAVFAAVALAAWRAAGFPPRWPTMRAV
;
A
#
# COMPACT_ATOMS: atom_id res chain seq x y z
N ALA A 1 -1.99 -19.97 0.85
CA ALA A 1 -3.42 -20.26 1.06
C ALA A 1 -3.44 -21.52 1.87
N ASP A 2 -3.55 -21.34 3.17
CA ASP A 2 -2.92 -22.24 4.14
C ASP A 2 -3.77 -23.49 4.41
N ASP A 3 -4.97 -23.50 3.85
CA ASP A 3 -5.97 -24.55 3.89
C ASP A 3 -6.07 -25.37 2.59
N ALA A 4 -5.14 -25.17 1.65
CA ALA A 4 -5.08 -25.97 0.43
C ALA A 4 -4.83 -27.47 0.74
N PRO A 5 -5.49 -28.41 0.04
CA PRO A 5 -5.22 -29.84 0.18
C PRO A 5 -3.74 -30.18 -0.05
N ALA A 6 -3.20 -31.11 0.75
CA ALA A 6 -1.78 -31.47 0.71
C ALA A 6 -1.34 -32.11 -0.62
N ASP A 7 -2.28 -32.68 -1.38
CA ASP A 7 -2.08 -33.30 -2.69
C ASP A 7 -2.38 -32.36 -3.86
N ALA A 8 -2.61 -31.08 -3.59
CA ALA A 8 -2.91 -30.08 -4.61
C ALA A 8 -1.71 -29.84 -5.53
N LEU A 9 -1.99 -29.77 -6.84
CA LEU A 9 -1.03 -29.32 -7.84
C LEU A 9 -0.72 -27.82 -7.65
N VAL A 10 0.46 -27.40 -8.08
CA VAL A 10 0.87 -25.99 -8.04
C VAL A 10 0.89 -25.43 -9.45
N ALA A 11 0.16 -24.32 -9.64
CA ALA A 11 0.12 -23.58 -10.88
C ALA A 11 0.82 -22.22 -10.73
N MET A 12 1.70 -21.91 -11.68
CA MET A 12 2.40 -20.61 -11.74
C MET A 12 2.29 -20.00 -13.14
N PRO A 13 2.16 -18.68 -13.25
CA PRO A 13 2.18 -18.04 -14.56
C PRO A 13 3.60 -18.06 -15.15
N THR A 14 3.69 -18.18 -16.46
CA THR A 14 4.90 -17.98 -17.30
C THR A 14 5.10 -16.50 -17.63
N ALA A 15 6.17 -16.16 -18.36
CA ALA A 15 6.43 -14.80 -18.83
C ALA A 15 5.41 -14.32 -19.88
N ASP A 16 4.90 -15.23 -20.72
CA ASP A 16 3.87 -14.93 -21.74
C ASP A 16 2.44 -14.90 -21.19
N GLY A 17 2.27 -15.13 -19.88
CA GLY A 17 0.97 -15.07 -19.20
C GLY A 17 0.15 -16.36 -19.27
N THR A 18 0.68 -17.42 -19.87
CA THR A 18 0.13 -18.78 -19.73
C THR A 18 0.43 -19.34 -18.33
N TRP A 19 -0.12 -20.52 -18.02
CA TRP A 19 0.05 -21.17 -16.71
C TRP A 19 0.70 -22.53 -16.90
N VAL A 20 1.72 -22.81 -16.11
CA VAL A 20 2.29 -24.16 -15.96
C VAL A 20 1.78 -24.78 -14.69
N VAL A 21 1.60 -26.10 -14.69
CA VAL A 21 1.13 -26.89 -13.56
C VAL A 21 2.13 -28.01 -13.27
N ALA A 22 2.45 -28.23 -12.00
CA ALA A 22 3.32 -29.32 -11.56
C ALA A 22 2.90 -29.83 -10.17
N ASP A 23 3.45 -30.97 -9.74
CA ASP A 23 3.17 -31.53 -8.41
C ASP A 23 3.80 -30.72 -7.27
N THR A 24 4.87 -29.97 -7.54
CA THR A 24 5.53 -29.12 -6.54
C THR A 24 5.76 -27.69 -7.02
N LEU A 25 5.86 -26.76 -6.05
CA LEU A 25 6.21 -25.36 -6.33
C LEU A 25 7.57 -25.24 -7.04
N THR A 26 8.53 -26.08 -6.69
CA THR A 26 9.87 -26.08 -7.30
C THR A 26 9.81 -26.46 -8.77
N GLU A 27 9.05 -27.49 -9.12
CA GLU A 27 8.85 -27.92 -10.51
C GLU A 27 8.06 -26.88 -11.31
N ALA A 28 6.97 -26.34 -10.73
CA ALA A 28 6.17 -25.29 -11.37
C ALA A 28 7.03 -24.05 -11.66
N ARG A 29 7.89 -23.64 -10.71
CA ARG A 29 8.81 -22.52 -10.90
C ARG A 29 9.85 -22.79 -11.99
N ARG A 30 10.40 -24.01 -12.04
CA ARG A 30 11.35 -24.41 -13.09
C ARG A 30 10.67 -24.41 -14.47
N ALA A 31 9.46 -24.95 -14.56
CA ALA A 31 8.67 -25.00 -15.79
C ALA A 31 8.25 -23.60 -16.26
N ALA A 32 7.96 -22.69 -15.34
CA ALA A 32 7.57 -21.32 -15.67
C ALA A 32 8.68 -20.53 -16.37
N GLY A 33 9.95 -20.96 -16.22
CA GLY A 33 11.09 -20.44 -16.95
C GLY A 33 11.42 -18.97 -16.68
N LYS A 34 10.82 -18.36 -15.64
CA LYS A 34 10.98 -16.93 -15.35
C LYS A 34 12.39 -16.63 -14.87
N VAL A 35 13.05 -15.70 -15.57
CA VAL A 35 14.26 -15.05 -15.07
C VAL A 35 13.84 -13.97 -14.09
N GLN A 36 14.27 -14.09 -12.84
CA GLN A 36 13.90 -13.14 -11.80
C GLN A 36 14.48 -11.75 -12.11
N GLY A 37 13.60 -10.75 -12.05
CA GLY A 37 13.96 -9.34 -12.13
C GLY A 37 14.94 -8.91 -11.05
N ARG A 38 15.65 -7.81 -11.32
CA ARG A 38 16.66 -7.23 -10.43
C ARG A 38 16.23 -5.85 -9.94
N ARG A 39 16.99 -5.31 -9.00
CA ARG A 39 16.93 -3.88 -8.69
C ARG A 39 17.42 -3.08 -9.90
N THR A 40 16.71 -2.03 -10.28
CA THR A 40 17.15 -1.14 -11.36
C THR A 40 18.16 -0.10 -10.86
N THR A 41 18.92 0.48 -11.79
CA THR A 41 19.75 1.67 -11.58
C THR A 41 19.02 2.97 -11.93
N GLU A 42 17.84 2.88 -12.53
CA GLU A 42 17.00 4.05 -12.82
C GLU A 42 16.52 4.75 -11.54
N SER A 43 16.45 6.07 -11.59
CA SER A 43 15.96 6.90 -10.49
C SER A 43 14.43 6.83 -10.35
N LEU A 44 13.95 7.25 -9.18
CA LEU A 44 12.52 7.49 -9.00
C LEU A 44 12.08 8.71 -9.82
N THR A 45 10.84 8.67 -10.28
CA THR A 45 10.19 9.79 -10.97
C THR A 45 8.96 10.23 -10.20
N TRP A 46 8.56 11.49 -10.38
CA TRP A 46 7.34 12.06 -9.81
C TRP A 46 6.42 12.45 -10.95
N PRO A 47 5.53 11.55 -11.39
CA PRO A 47 4.94 11.63 -12.73
C PRO A 47 3.85 12.69 -12.88
N ILE A 48 3.46 13.37 -11.78
CA ILE A 48 2.41 14.38 -11.77
C ILE A 48 3.02 15.67 -11.26
N GLU A 49 2.97 16.72 -12.06
CA GLU A 49 3.47 18.04 -11.68
C GLU A 49 2.57 18.72 -10.64
N VAL A 50 3.20 19.46 -9.73
CA VAL A 50 2.50 20.28 -8.74
C VAL A 50 1.62 21.31 -9.49
N PRO A 51 0.34 21.48 -9.09
CA PRO A 51 -0.52 22.48 -9.72
C PRO A 51 0.07 23.88 -9.58
N GLU A 52 -0.14 24.75 -10.58
CA GLU A 52 0.29 26.14 -10.51
C GLU A 52 -0.52 26.91 -9.46
N GLY A 53 0.15 27.75 -8.65
CA GLY A 53 -0.50 28.63 -7.69
C GLY A 53 0.39 29.03 -6.51
N ASP A 54 -0.10 30.00 -5.74
CA ASP A 54 0.52 30.44 -4.49
C ASP A 54 0.10 29.53 -3.34
N TRP A 55 0.92 28.52 -3.07
CA TRP A 55 0.66 27.51 -2.05
C TRP A 55 1.45 27.76 -0.78
N VAL A 56 0.81 27.57 0.38
CA VAL A 56 1.51 27.58 1.68
C VAL A 56 2.23 26.27 1.95
N ARG A 57 1.82 25.20 1.27
CA ARG A 57 2.43 23.87 1.34
C ARG A 57 2.12 23.10 0.07
N THR A 58 3.10 22.34 -0.40
CA THR A 58 2.98 21.43 -1.54
C THR A 58 3.47 20.04 -1.18
N LEU A 59 2.92 19.02 -1.83
CA LEU A 59 3.39 17.64 -1.74
C LEU A 59 3.35 17.01 -3.12
N GLN A 60 4.39 16.27 -3.47
CA GLN A 60 4.48 15.45 -4.67
C GLN A 60 4.96 14.05 -4.26
N THR A 61 4.19 13.03 -4.59
CA THR A 61 4.49 11.62 -4.27
C THR A 61 4.81 10.84 -5.54
N THR A 62 5.41 9.67 -5.36
CA THR A 62 5.78 8.73 -6.43
C THR A 62 5.00 7.42 -6.31
N TRP A 63 5.23 6.50 -7.23
CA TRP A 63 4.70 5.15 -7.20
C TRP A 63 5.21 4.40 -5.97
N VAL A 64 4.30 3.75 -5.23
CA VAL A 64 4.64 2.93 -4.07
C VAL A 64 3.99 1.56 -4.20
N GLU A 65 4.81 0.52 -4.06
CA GLU A 65 4.39 -0.87 -3.99
C GLU A 65 3.93 -1.20 -2.55
N PRO A 66 2.70 -1.71 -2.34
CA PRO A 66 2.22 -2.04 -1.00
C PRO A 66 3.01 -3.14 -0.29
N GLY A 67 3.81 -3.95 -1.01
CA GLY A 67 4.82 -4.81 -0.40
C GLY A 67 4.24 -5.90 0.52
N TYR A 68 2.99 -6.31 0.28
CA TYR A 68 2.25 -7.19 1.19
C TYR A 68 2.89 -8.57 1.35
N LEU A 69 2.68 -9.20 2.51
CA LEU A 69 3.54 -10.29 2.99
C LEU A 69 3.56 -11.51 2.05
N GLU A 70 2.40 -11.97 1.62
CA GLU A 70 2.26 -13.17 0.78
C GLU A 70 1.83 -12.80 -0.63
N PRO A 71 2.42 -13.37 -1.69
CA PRO A 71 1.91 -13.18 -3.04
C PRO A 71 0.45 -13.58 -3.21
N ASP A 72 -0.22 -13.05 -4.24
CA ASP A 72 -1.56 -13.51 -4.60
C ASP A 72 -1.54 -15.01 -4.86
N ALA A 73 -2.41 -15.70 -4.13
CA ALA A 73 -2.62 -17.13 -4.25
C ALA A 73 -4.10 -17.44 -4.04
N ALA A 74 -4.59 -18.44 -4.77
CA ALA A 74 -5.89 -19.04 -4.59
C ALA A 74 -5.80 -20.54 -4.84
N TRP A 75 -6.62 -21.32 -4.15
CA TRP A 75 -6.76 -22.75 -4.45
C TRP A 75 -8.20 -23.12 -4.75
N CYS A 76 -8.40 -24.20 -5.50
CA CYS A 76 -9.72 -24.69 -5.84
C CYS A 76 -9.71 -26.22 -5.96
N ALA A 77 -10.76 -26.87 -5.47
CA ALA A 77 -11.07 -28.26 -5.83
C ALA A 77 -11.82 -28.33 -7.17
N PRO A 78 -11.78 -29.46 -7.89
CA PRO A 78 -12.60 -29.65 -9.09
C PRO A 78 -14.09 -29.44 -8.77
N GLY A 79 -14.79 -28.66 -9.59
CA GLY A 79 -16.18 -28.29 -9.37
C GLY A 79 -16.41 -27.24 -8.27
N GLY A 80 -15.41 -26.91 -7.44
CA GLY A 80 -15.53 -26.11 -6.22
C GLY A 80 -15.36 -24.59 -6.41
N LYS A 81 -15.58 -23.79 -5.36
CA LYS A 81 -15.33 -22.34 -5.43
C LYS A 81 -13.89 -22.03 -4.99
N PRO A 82 -13.18 -21.10 -5.65
CA PRO A 82 -11.84 -20.72 -5.22
C PRO A 82 -11.81 -20.15 -3.81
N VAL A 83 -10.77 -20.50 -3.06
CA VAL A 83 -10.45 -19.95 -1.76
C VAL A 83 -9.21 -19.06 -1.89
N LEU A 84 -9.33 -17.80 -1.46
CA LEU A 84 -8.32 -16.76 -1.63
C LEU A 84 -7.40 -16.68 -0.42
N SER A 85 -6.10 -16.41 -0.64
CA SER A 85 -5.13 -16.08 0.41
C SER A 85 -5.34 -14.71 1.08
N LEU A 86 -6.43 -13.98 0.76
CA LEU A 86 -6.76 -12.72 1.41
C LEU A 86 -7.05 -12.90 2.91
N THR A 87 -7.59 -14.05 3.30
CA THR A 87 -7.94 -14.39 4.68
C THR A 87 -6.74 -14.58 5.60
N ASN A 88 -5.53 -14.74 5.05
CA ASN A 88 -4.29 -14.92 5.82
C ASN A 88 -3.80 -13.61 6.49
N GLY A 89 -4.40 -12.47 6.16
CA GLY A 89 -3.95 -11.16 6.65
C GLY A 89 -2.71 -10.63 5.92
N GLY A 90 -2.23 -9.45 6.34
CA GLY A 90 -1.01 -8.84 5.76
C GLY A 90 -1.14 -8.36 4.31
N ALA A 91 -2.37 -8.24 3.78
CA ALA A 91 -2.64 -7.81 2.40
C ALA A 91 -2.46 -6.30 2.15
N PHE A 92 -2.54 -5.48 3.21
CA PHE A 92 -2.45 -4.01 3.16
C PHE A 92 -3.33 -3.33 2.10
N GLY A 93 -4.46 -3.97 1.75
CA GLY A 93 -5.37 -3.53 0.70
C GLY A 93 -4.98 -3.90 -0.73
N GLY A 94 -3.80 -4.50 -0.94
CA GLY A 94 -3.23 -4.79 -2.26
C GLY A 94 -3.74 -6.09 -2.91
N LYS A 95 -4.35 -6.99 -2.13
CA LYS A 95 -4.98 -8.23 -2.63
C LYS A 95 -6.45 -8.03 -3.01
N ALA A 96 -6.74 -6.97 -3.75
CA ALA A 96 -8.08 -6.67 -4.26
C ALA A 96 -8.03 -6.45 -5.79
N GLY A 97 -9.15 -6.70 -6.46
CA GLY A 97 -9.31 -6.42 -7.89
C GLY A 97 -8.78 -7.51 -8.84
N GLY A 98 -8.29 -7.08 -10.00
CA GLY A 98 -8.04 -7.96 -11.16
C GLY A 98 -6.98 -9.03 -10.94
N ALA A 99 -5.89 -8.72 -10.22
CA ALA A 99 -4.83 -9.67 -9.91
C ALA A 99 -5.36 -10.87 -9.10
N THR A 100 -6.04 -10.61 -7.99
CA THR A 100 -6.68 -11.64 -7.16
C THR A 100 -7.69 -12.47 -7.96
N ALA A 101 -8.51 -11.82 -8.79
CA ALA A 101 -9.51 -12.49 -9.62
C ALA A 101 -8.86 -13.42 -10.66
N GLN A 102 -7.73 -13.01 -11.25
CA GLN A 102 -7.00 -13.82 -12.23
C GLN A 102 -6.44 -15.10 -11.61
N VAL A 103 -5.87 -15.01 -10.40
CA VAL A 103 -5.37 -16.19 -9.68
C VAL A 103 -6.52 -17.13 -9.30
N ALA A 104 -7.65 -16.59 -8.84
CA ALA A 104 -8.84 -17.39 -8.52
C ALA A 104 -9.39 -18.13 -9.76
N ALA A 105 -9.49 -17.44 -10.89
CA ALA A 105 -9.96 -18.02 -12.14
C ALA A 105 -9.00 -19.11 -12.66
N ALA A 106 -7.69 -18.90 -12.53
CA ALA A 106 -6.68 -19.90 -12.89
C ALA A 106 -6.81 -21.15 -12.00
N ALA A 107 -6.91 -20.99 -10.68
CA ALA A 107 -7.08 -22.11 -9.76
C ALA A 107 -8.32 -22.95 -10.11
N ARG A 108 -9.46 -22.30 -10.37
CA ARG A 108 -10.71 -22.99 -10.75
C ARG A 108 -10.54 -23.78 -12.06
N ARG A 109 -10.12 -23.09 -13.12
CA ARG A 109 -10.01 -23.69 -14.46
C ARG A 109 -9.07 -24.88 -14.46
N LEU A 110 -7.89 -24.73 -13.85
CA LEU A 110 -6.87 -25.77 -13.83
C LEU A 110 -7.28 -26.95 -12.94
N ALA A 111 -8.01 -26.71 -11.84
CA ALA A 111 -8.54 -27.81 -11.04
C ALA A 111 -9.55 -28.67 -11.83
N ASP A 112 -10.42 -28.02 -12.60
CA ASP A 112 -11.38 -28.71 -13.47
C ASP A 112 -10.67 -29.49 -14.59
N GLU A 113 -9.63 -28.92 -15.21
CA GLU A 113 -8.84 -29.55 -16.27
C GLU A 113 -8.06 -30.78 -15.79
N HIS A 114 -7.43 -30.70 -14.63
CA HIS A 114 -6.59 -31.77 -14.10
C HIS A 114 -7.35 -32.79 -13.24
N GLY A 115 -8.61 -32.53 -12.90
CA GLY A 115 -9.40 -33.39 -12.01
C GLY A 115 -8.81 -33.53 -10.60
N ARG A 116 -7.96 -32.57 -10.18
CA ARG A 116 -7.28 -32.54 -8.88
C ARG A 116 -7.34 -31.12 -8.31
N PRO A 117 -7.27 -30.94 -6.98
CA PRO A 117 -7.11 -29.61 -6.41
C PRO A 117 -5.87 -28.89 -6.97
N VAL A 118 -5.99 -27.58 -7.23
CA VAL A 118 -4.88 -26.75 -7.74
C VAL A 118 -4.74 -25.49 -6.89
N VAL A 119 -3.50 -25.17 -6.51
CA VAL A 119 -3.09 -23.88 -5.95
C VAL A 119 -2.47 -23.05 -7.07
N ALA A 120 -3.15 -22.00 -7.51
CA ALA A 120 -2.56 -20.99 -8.39
C ALA A 120 -1.87 -19.92 -7.53
N GLN A 121 -0.62 -19.59 -7.87
CA GLN A 121 0.17 -18.62 -7.12
C GLN A 121 1.02 -17.74 -8.04
N TYR A 122 1.02 -16.45 -7.74
CA TYR A 122 1.93 -15.47 -8.32
C TYR A 122 3.32 -15.53 -7.69
N SER A 123 4.35 -15.28 -8.51
CA SER A 123 5.64 -14.91 -7.96
C SER A 123 5.58 -13.49 -7.35
N ARG A 124 6.61 -13.12 -6.57
CA ARG A 124 6.72 -11.75 -6.09
C ARG A 124 6.79 -10.74 -7.24
N GLU A 125 7.44 -11.10 -8.33
CA GLU A 125 7.54 -10.23 -9.49
C GLU A 125 6.18 -10.06 -10.17
N ASP A 126 5.36 -11.11 -10.25
CA ASP A 126 4.00 -11.01 -10.79
C ASP A 126 3.13 -10.06 -9.97
N VAL A 127 3.24 -10.10 -8.64
CA VAL A 127 2.58 -9.16 -7.73
C VAL A 127 2.95 -7.72 -8.07
N VAL A 128 4.25 -7.44 -8.25
CA VAL A 128 4.72 -6.08 -8.55
C VAL A 128 4.23 -5.62 -9.91
N ARG A 129 4.24 -6.50 -10.92
CA ARG A 129 3.82 -6.15 -12.28
C ARG A 129 2.31 -6.00 -12.44
N ARG A 130 1.51 -6.76 -11.69
CA ARG A 130 0.05 -6.88 -11.89
C ARG A 130 -0.78 -6.24 -10.79
N GLY A 131 -0.24 -6.18 -9.57
CA GLY A 131 -0.93 -5.66 -8.40
C GLY A 131 -1.02 -4.12 -8.42
N PRO A 132 -2.03 -3.56 -7.74
CA PRO A 132 -2.19 -2.12 -7.67
C PRO A 132 -1.07 -1.45 -6.86
N LYS A 133 -0.74 -0.22 -7.24
CA LYS A 133 0.16 0.68 -6.51
C LYS A 133 -0.63 1.80 -5.85
N ARG A 134 0.01 2.46 -4.88
CA ARG A 134 -0.53 3.70 -4.33
C ARG A 134 -0.56 4.76 -5.44
N PRO A 135 -1.69 5.47 -5.66
CA PRO A 135 -1.75 6.49 -6.69
C PRO A 135 -0.73 7.59 -6.40
N PRO A 136 0.20 7.92 -7.32
CA PRO A 136 0.99 9.13 -7.16
C PRO A 136 0.06 10.34 -7.25
N LEU A 137 0.44 11.40 -6.54
CA LEU A 137 -0.27 12.67 -6.57
C LEU A 137 0.66 13.86 -6.38
N ALA A 138 0.19 15.02 -6.79
CA ALA A 138 0.79 16.30 -6.51
C ALA A 138 -0.27 17.29 -6.09
N ALA A 139 -0.01 18.06 -5.05
CA ALA A 139 -0.99 18.96 -4.47
C ALA A 139 -0.36 20.25 -3.97
N GLY A 140 -1.18 21.30 -3.98
CA GLY A 140 -0.89 22.59 -3.37
C GLY A 140 -2.08 23.04 -2.54
N ILE A 141 -1.83 23.49 -1.32
CA ILE A 141 -2.88 23.98 -0.41
C ILE A 141 -2.63 25.44 -0.02
N ARG A 142 -3.70 26.14 0.32
CA ARG A 142 -3.72 27.50 0.88
C ARG A 142 -3.92 27.46 2.39
N ALA A 143 -3.66 28.58 3.05
CA ALA A 143 -3.83 28.71 4.50
C ALA A 143 -5.28 28.52 4.98
N ASP A 144 -6.27 28.77 4.11
CA ASP A 144 -7.69 28.60 4.41
C ASP A 144 -8.18 27.14 4.26
N GLY A 145 -7.27 26.22 3.93
CA GLY A 145 -7.58 24.79 3.74
C GLY A 145 -8.15 24.44 2.36
N THR A 146 -8.27 25.41 1.45
CA THR A 146 -8.58 25.15 0.03
C THR A 146 -7.31 24.80 -0.75
N GLY A 147 -7.45 24.20 -1.93
CA GLY A 147 -6.31 23.80 -2.74
C GLY A 147 -6.68 22.94 -3.93
N VAL A 148 -5.65 22.43 -4.60
CA VAL A 148 -5.79 21.53 -5.74
C VAL A 148 -4.96 20.27 -5.47
N VAL A 149 -5.56 19.10 -5.74
CA VAL A 149 -4.89 17.80 -5.73
C VAL A 149 -5.00 17.22 -7.13
N ARG A 150 -3.86 17.09 -7.82
CA ARG A 150 -3.71 16.30 -9.04
C ARG A 150 -3.32 14.88 -8.66
N VAL A 151 -4.08 13.89 -9.08
CA VAL A 151 -3.86 12.49 -8.69
C VAL A 151 -4.03 11.57 -9.88
N ALA A 152 -3.24 10.49 -9.94
CA ALA A 152 -3.41 9.48 -10.97
C ALA A 152 -4.85 8.96 -10.96
N ARG A 153 -5.51 8.97 -12.12
CA ARG A 153 -6.90 8.53 -12.30
C ARG A 153 -7.08 7.16 -11.69
N THR A 154 -7.92 7.08 -10.66
CA THR A 154 -8.11 5.88 -9.85
C THR A 154 -9.56 5.84 -9.40
N GLU A 155 -10.24 4.73 -9.66
CA GLU A 155 -11.65 4.58 -9.27
C GLU A 155 -11.86 4.90 -7.77
N GLY A 156 -12.76 5.84 -7.49
CA GLY A 156 -13.11 6.26 -6.13
C GLY A 156 -12.17 7.28 -5.47
N ILE A 157 -11.10 7.74 -6.13
CA ILE A 157 -10.07 8.58 -5.50
C ILE A 157 -10.58 9.95 -5.06
N ALA A 158 -11.42 10.60 -5.86
CA ALA A 158 -12.00 11.90 -5.51
C ALA A 158 -12.86 11.79 -4.24
N ALA A 159 -13.72 10.77 -4.15
CA ALA A 159 -14.54 10.53 -2.97
C ALA A 159 -13.68 10.24 -1.72
N ALA A 160 -12.61 9.47 -1.86
CA ALA A 160 -11.67 9.22 -0.75
C ALA A 160 -11.04 10.52 -0.24
N ILE A 161 -10.56 11.39 -1.14
CA ILE A 161 -9.98 12.69 -0.77
C ILE A 161 -11.03 13.60 -0.12
N HIS A 162 -12.21 13.74 -0.73
CA HIS A 162 -13.28 14.62 -0.25
C HIS A 162 -13.84 14.19 1.11
N ALA A 163 -13.69 12.93 1.51
CA ALA A 163 -14.11 12.45 2.83
C ALA A 163 -13.40 13.17 4.00
N VAL A 164 -12.18 13.68 3.77
CA VAL A 164 -11.41 14.44 4.77
C VAL A 164 -11.14 15.88 4.35
N ALA A 165 -11.27 16.18 3.06
CA ALA A 165 -10.85 17.44 2.47
C ALA A 165 -11.85 17.96 1.42
N PRO A 166 -13.10 18.28 1.81
CA PRO A 166 -14.15 18.70 0.87
C PRO A 166 -13.85 20.03 0.16
N GLY A 167 -12.93 20.85 0.71
CA GLY A 167 -12.49 22.11 0.11
C GLY A 167 -11.40 21.99 -0.96
N LEU A 168 -10.92 20.78 -1.25
CA LEU A 168 -9.91 20.55 -2.29
C LEU A 168 -10.57 20.26 -3.64
N VAL A 169 -10.08 20.92 -4.68
CA VAL A 169 -10.38 20.55 -6.07
C VAL A 169 -9.54 19.33 -6.42
N VAL A 170 -10.19 18.25 -6.87
CA VAL A 170 -9.51 17.01 -7.28
C VAL A 170 -9.46 16.95 -8.81
N GLU A 171 -8.24 16.92 -9.36
CA GLU A 171 -7.94 16.78 -10.78
C GLU A 171 -7.39 15.36 -11.02
N GLU A 172 -8.21 14.48 -11.59
CA GLU A 172 -7.77 13.14 -11.97
C GLU A 172 -7.04 13.16 -13.32
N VAL A 173 -5.77 12.76 -13.33
CA VAL A 173 -4.89 12.80 -14.49
C VAL A 173 -4.51 11.39 -14.96
N ASP A 174 -4.45 11.21 -16.28
CA ASP A 174 -3.97 9.97 -16.88
C ASP A 174 -2.44 9.95 -16.88
N VAL A 175 -1.87 8.90 -16.31
CA VAL A 175 -0.41 8.73 -16.14
C VAL A 175 -0.04 7.34 -16.60
N ALA A 176 1.01 7.22 -17.43
CA ALA A 176 1.58 5.92 -17.77
C ALA A 176 2.12 5.27 -16.48
N GLY A 177 1.60 4.11 -16.12
CA GLY A 177 1.97 3.46 -14.88
C GLY A 177 1.23 2.16 -14.60
N PRO A 178 1.64 1.45 -13.54
CA PRO A 178 0.93 0.28 -13.07
C PRO A 178 -0.46 0.64 -12.57
N PRO A 179 -1.38 -0.33 -12.47
CA PRO A 179 -2.72 -0.10 -11.91
C PRO A 179 -2.65 0.55 -10.52
N THR A 180 -3.64 1.35 -10.18
CA THR A 180 -3.77 2.01 -8.87
C THR A 180 -5.04 1.56 -8.15
N SER A 181 -5.10 1.76 -6.84
CA SER A 181 -6.32 1.47 -6.07
C SER A 181 -6.43 2.29 -4.78
N VAL A 182 -7.66 2.73 -4.49
CA VAL A 182 -8.02 3.32 -3.18
C VAL A 182 -8.15 2.28 -2.06
N SER A 183 -8.16 0.98 -2.38
CA SER A 183 -8.21 -0.08 -1.37
C SER A 183 -6.91 -0.19 -0.56
N LEU A 184 -5.79 0.30 -1.10
CA LEU A 184 -4.52 0.39 -0.37
C LEU A 184 -4.67 1.28 0.86
N ARG A 185 -3.98 0.90 1.96
CA ARG A 185 -4.13 1.59 3.25
C ARG A 185 -4.10 3.10 3.07
N ALA A 186 -5.22 3.73 3.41
CA ALA A 186 -5.38 5.16 3.44
C ALA A 186 -5.05 5.92 2.14
N ALA A 187 -5.13 5.28 0.97
CA ALA A 187 -4.79 5.90 -0.32
C ALA A 187 -5.66 7.13 -0.65
N GLY A 188 -5.01 8.23 -1.00
CA GLY A 188 -5.64 9.51 -1.36
C GLY A 188 -6.01 10.37 -0.16
N TRP A 189 -6.75 9.81 0.80
CA TRP A 189 -7.23 10.60 1.94
C TRP A 189 -6.12 10.93 2.94
N ALA A 190 -5.13 10.04 3.15
CA ALA A 190 -4.03 10.35 4.08
C ALA A 190 -3.22 11.54 3.62
N GLU A 191 -2.85 11.61 2.33
CA GLU A 191 -2.11 12.74 1.77
C GLU A 191 -2.87 14.05 1.95
N ALA A 192 -4.17 14.06 1.65
CA ALA A 192 -5.01 15.24 1.82
C ALA A 192 -5.10 15.67 3.30
N ALA A 193 -5.31 14.72 4.21
CA ALA A 193 -5.36 14.99 5.64
C ALA A 193 -4.02 15.50 6.18
N ILE A 194 -2.89 14.93 5.74
CA ILE A 194 -1.53 15.33 6.14
C ILE A 194 -1.21 16.74 5.64
N LEU A 195 -1.59 17.07 4.39
CA LEU A 195 -1.44 18.41 3.83
C LEU A 195 -2.17 19.43 4.70
N LEU A 196 -3.45 19.17 4.99
CA LEU A 196 -4.33 20.05 5.77
C LEU A 196 -4.11 20.00 7.28
N ALA A 197 -3.23 19.12 7.77
CA ALA A 197 -3.17 18.82 9.18
C ALA A 197 -2.82 20.06 10.02
N PRO A 198 -3.56 20.28 11.13
CA PRO A 198 -3.32 21.38 12.05
C PRO A 198 -1.93 21.31 12.72
N GLY A 199 -1.52 22.45 13.28
CA GLY A 199 -0.24 22.58 13.98
C GLY A 199 -0.10 21.63 15.18
N ASP A 200 -1.20 21.28 15.83
CA ASP A 200 -1.22 20.37 16.98
C ASP A 200 -0.93 18.89 16.62
N GLY A 201 -0.93 18.55 15.33
CA GLY A 201 -0.54 17.23 14.82
C GLY A 201 -1.61 16.15 14.91
N TRP A 202 -2.85 16.50 15.27
CA TRP A 202 -3.96 15.54 15.22
C TRP A 202 -4.46 15.33 13.79
N VAL A 203 -4.71 14.07 13.44
CA VAL A 203 -5.31 13.65 12.18
C VAL A 203 -6.56 12.85 12.46
N THR A 204 -7.64 13.16 11.72
CA THR A 204 -8.92 12.44 11.77
C THR A 204 -9.10 11.62 10.50
N ALA A 205 -9.31 10.31 10.66
CA ALA A 205 -9.63 9.41 9.57
C ALA A 205 -11.14 9.47 9.20
N PRO A 206 -11.54 9.05 7.98
CA PRO A 206 -12.94 9.07 7.55
C PRO A 206 -13.92 8.32 8.45
N ASN A 207 -13.43 7.30 9.18
CA ASN A 207 -14.23 6.51 10.11
C ASN A 207 -14.36 7.15 11.51
N GLY A 208 -13.83 8.36 11.70
CA GLY A 208 -13.86 9.11 12.96
C GLY A 208 -12.72 8.80 13.93
N ALA A 209 -11.85 7.81 13.65
CA ALA A 209 -10.67 7.60 14.46
C ALA A 209 -9.72 8.80 14.38
N THR A 210 -9.10 9.16 15.50
CA THR A 210 -8.11 10.23 15.54
C THR A 210 -6.78 9.73 16.10
N ALA A 211 -5.69 10.27 15.59
CA ALA A 211 -4.37 9.98 16.11
C ALA A 211 -3.47 11.21 16.03
N ARG A 212 -2.47 11.24 16.92
CA ARG A 212 -1.35 12.17 16.88
C ARG A 212 -0.07 11.36 17.02
N ALA A 213 0.98 11.83 16.37
CA ALA A 213 2.31 11.25 16.53
C ALA A 213 3.37 12.33 16.65
N GLU A 214 4.45 11.98 17.34
CA GLU A 214 5.63 12.82 17.52
C GLU A 214 6.88 11.99 17.32
N ILE A 215 7.91 12.59 16.74
CA ILE A 215 9.23 11.97 16.59
C ILE A 215 10.20 12.79 17.43
N GLY A 216 10.75 12.17 18.48
CA GLY A 216 11.73 12.79 19.35
C GLY A 216 13.08 12.98 18.66
N GLU A 217 13.95 13.80 19.27
CA GLU A 217 15.32 14.04 18.77
C GLU A 217 16.17 12.75 18.72
N ASP A 218 15.86 11.78 19.60
CA ASP A 218 16.49 10.45 19.64
C ASP A 218 15.88 9.46 18.62
N GLY A 219 14.94 9.93 17.79
CA GLY A 219 14.28 9.15 16.75
C GLY A 219 13.12 8.28 17.24
N ARG A 220 12.80 8.24 18.54
CA ARG A 220 11.65 7.49 19.06
C ARG A 220 10.34 8.08 18.56
N VAL A 221 9.36 7.21 18.32
CA VAL A 221 8.02 7.61 17.87
C VAL A 221 7.03 7.42 19.01
N GLY A 222 6.43 8.52 19.46
CA GLY A 222 5.26 8.51 20.33
C GLY A 222 3.99 8.58 19.49
N VAL A 223 3.03 7.72 19.78
CA VAL A 223 1.72 7.67 19.10
C VAL A 223 0.62 7.69 20.15
N THR A 224 -0.34 8.57 19.98
CA THR A 224 -1.60 8.59 20.73
C THR A 224 -2.75 8.32 19.76
N VAL A 225 -3.65 7.39 20.10
CA VAL A 225 -4.79 7.01 19.26
C VAL A 225 -6.10 7.00 20.05
N ARG A 226 -7.16 7.51 19.41
CA ARG A 226 -8.55 7.43 19.87
C ARG A 226 -9.39 6.74 18.80
N CYS A 227 -9.95 5.58 19.12
CA CYS A 227 -10.72 4.78 18.15
C CYS A 227 -11.94 4.09 18.78
N GLY A 228 -12.57 4.75 19.75
CA GLY A 228 -13.69 4.20 20.52
C GLY A 228 -13.25 3.16 21.55
N GLN A 229 -14.16 2.26 21.93
CA GLN A 229 -13.87 1.17 22.87
C GLN A 229 -12.74 0.27 22.37
N VAL A 230 -11.70 0.07 23.19
CA VAL A 230 -10.62 -0.88 22.88
C VAL A 230 -11.09 -2.31 23.14
N LEU A 231 -11.22 -3.11 22.09
CA LEU A 231 -11.62 -4.53 22.20
C LEU A 231 -10.47 -5.43 22.69
N ASP A 232 -9.27 -5.21 22.15
CA ASP A 232 -8.04 -5.90 22.57
C ASP A 232 -6.86 -4.95 22.41
N ALA A 233 -6.25 -4.57 23.54
CA ALA A 233 -5.15 -3.61 23.56
C ALA A 233 -3.87 -4.16 22.90
N THR A 234 -3.62 -5.46 22.96
CA THR A 234 -2.44 -6.08 22.34
C THR A 234 -2.56 -6.07 20.83
N VAL A 235 -3.73 -6.43 20.31
CA VAL A 235 -4.03 -6.38 18.88
C VAL A 235 -3.96 -4.94 18.38
N LEU A 236 -4.65 -3.99 19.02
CA LEU A 236 -4.64 -2.59 18.63
C LEU A 236 -3.20 -2.03 18.61
N ARG A 237 -2.40 -2.31 19.64
CA ARG A 237 -0.98 -1.90 19.71
C ARG A 237 -0.19 -2.40 18.51
N SER A 238 -0.37 -3.68 18.18
CA SER A 238 0.35 -4.33 17.08
C SER A 238 0.01 -3.70 15.73
N TYR A 239 -1.27 -3.38 15.51
CA TYR A 239 -1.71 -2.66 14.30
C TYR A 239 -1.16 -1.23 14.24
N CYS A 240 -1.11 -0.52 15.36
CA CYS A 240 -0.53 0.83 15.42
C CYS A 240 0.98 0.82 15.15
N ILE A 241 1.72 -0.17 15.67
CA ILE A 241 3.15 -0.36 15.38
C ILE A 241 3.37 -0.64 13.89
N GLY A 242 2.58 -1.54 13.30
CA GLY A 242 2.65 -1.83 11.86
C GLY A 242 2.32 -0.61 10.99
N ALA A 243 1.30 0.17 11.37
CA ALA A 243 0.96 1.43 10.70
C ALA A 243 2.09 2.46 10.80
N THR A 244 2.72 2.57 11.97
CA THR A 244 3.87 3.46 12.20
C THR A 244 5.05 3.07 11.31
N HIS A 245 5.39 1.78 11.25
CA HIS A 245 6.45 1.25 10.40
C HIS A 245 6.24 1.61 8.92
N MET A 246 5.05 1.35 8.39
CA MET A 246 4.74 1.65 6.98
C MET A 246 4.72 3.15 6.70
N ALA A 247 4.22 3.97 7.62
CA ALA A 247 4.21 5.43 7.45
C ALA A 247 5.63 6.01 7.39
N LEU A 248 6.53 5.53 8.25
CA LEU A 248 7.94 5.92 8.24
C LEU A 248 8.61 5.53 6.93
N GLY A 249 8.41 4.29 6.46
CA GLY A 249 8.93 3.83 5.18
C GLY A 249 8.40 4.66 4.02
N TRP A 250 7.08 4.86 3.95
CA TRP A 250 6.41 5.63 2.92
C TRP A 250 6.96 7.05 2.76
N VAL A 251 7.10 7.78 3.86
CA VAL A 251 7.61 9.16 3.81
C VAL A 251 9.09 9.19 3.51
N ARG A 252 9.89 8.24 4.03
CA ARG A 252 11.36 8.38 4.03
C ARG A 252 12.04 7.69 2.87
N SER A 253 11.57 6.52 2.43
CA SER A 253 12.39 5.67 1.56
C SER A 253 11.63 4.86 0.52
N GLU A 254 10.34 4.62 0.72
CA GLU A 254 9.57 3.77 -0.18
C GLU A 254 9.27 4.48 -1.50
N GLY A 255 9.50 3.76 -2.59
CA GLY A 255 9.28 4.24 -3.94
C GLY A 255 9.63 3.17 -4.97
N LEU A 256 8.98 3.24 -6.13
CA LEU A 256 9.10 2.29 -7.22
C LEU A 256 9.51 3.02 -8.49
N ALA A 257 10.65 2.65 -9.08
CA ALA A 257 11.02 3.15 -10.40
C ALA A 257 10.09 2.55 -11.47
N VAL A 258 9.54 3.41 -12.32
CA VAL A 258 8.62 3.08 -13.41
C VAL A 258 9.14 3.77 -14.67
N ASP A 259 9.23 3.03 -15.78
CA ASP A 259 9.68 3.59 -17.05
C ASP A 259 8.61 4.44 -17.76
N ALA A 260 8.97 5.00 -18.92
CA ALA A 260 8.08 5.86 -19.71
C ALA A 260 6.82 5.13 -20.23
N ASP A 261 6.86 3.80 -20.35
CA ASP A 261 5.73 2.97 -20.78
C ASP A 261 4.85 2.54 -19.60
N GLY A 262 5.19 2.95 -18.37
CA GLY A 262 4.44 2.64 -17.17
C GLY A 262 4.79 1.29 -16.55
N VAL A 263 5.91 0.67 -16.92
CA VAL A 263 6.32 -0.64 -16.44
C VAL A 263 7.19 -0.51 -15.17
N PRO A 264 6.87 -1.22 -14.07
CA PRO A 264 7.73 -1.31 -12.91
C PRO A 264 9.11 -1.90 -13.24
N LEU A 265 10.17 -1.19 -12.82
CA LEU A 265 11.57 -1.59 -13.03
C LEU A 265 12.20 -2.19 -11.77
N ASP A 266 11.74 -1.77 -10.60
CA ASP A 266 12.13 -2.34 -9.32
C ASP A 266 11.30 -3.61 -9.05
N LEU A 267 11.94 -4.79 -9.03
CA LEU A 267 11.22 -6.07 -9.00
C LEU A 267 11.55 -6.94 -7.78
N THR A 268 12.27 -6.37 -6.80
CA THR A 268 12.69 -7.09 -5.59
C THR A 268 12.24 -6.35 -4.34
N ILE A 269 11.95 -7.07 -3.25
CA ILE A 269 11.56 -6.43 -1.96
C ILE A 269 12.60 -5.39 -1.50
N ARG A 270 13.89 -5.69 -1.74
CA ARG A 270 14.99 -4.80 -1.35
C ARG A 270 15.00 -3.50 -2.16
N SER A 271 14.44 -3.48 -3.36
CA SER A 271 14.44 -2.29 -4.22
C SER A 271 13.33 -1.29 -3.92
N PHE A 272 12.29 -1.69 -3.16
CA PHE A 272 11.16 -0.80 -2.85
C PHE A 272 11.50 0.24 -1.79
N GLY A 273 12.57 0.03 -1.00
CA GLY A 273 12.93 0.94 0.09
C GLY A 273 12.09 0.77 1.36
N ILE A 274 11.43 -0.38 1.55
CA ILE A 274 10.69 -0.72 2.77
C ILE A 274 11.64 -0.65 3.98
N LEU A 275 11.19 0.03 5.04
CA LEU A 275 11.94 0.16 6.30
C LEU A 275 12.28 -1.22 6.86
N ARG A 276 13.56 -1.47 7.16
CA ARG A 276 13.97 -2.76 7.74
C ARG A 276 13.54 -2.83 9.20
N ALA A 277 13.22 -4.03 9.67
CA ALA A 277 12.87 -4.27 11.06
C ALA A 277 13.96 -3.77 12.03
N VAL A 278 15.24 -4.00 11.69
CA VAL A 278 16.40 -3.57 12.48
C VAL A 278 16.61 -2.05 12.52
N ASP A 279 16.05 -1.32 11.55
CA ASP A 279 16.13 0.14 11.47
C ASP A 279 14.85 0.81 12.01
N THR A 280 13.86 0.01 12.45
CA THR A 280 12.61 0.56 12.97
C THR A 280 12.88 1.17 14.34
N PRO A 281 12.57 2.46 14.57
CA PRO A 281 12.79 3.08 15.86
C PRO A 281 11.91 2.46 16.93
N ALA A 282 12.20 2.75 18.21
CA ALA A 282 11.29 2.38 19.28
C ALA A 282 9.98 3.17 19.13
N ILE A 283 8.85 2.45 19.22
CA ILE A 283 7.50 2.98 19.05
C ILE A 283 6.74 2.79 20.36
N HIS A 284 6.24 3.89 20.93
CA HIS A 284 5.37 3.89 22.09
C HIS A 284 3.94 4.25 21.66
N VAL A 285 2.97 3.39 22.00
CA VAL A 285 1.56 3.60 21.64
C VAL A 285 0.75 3.78 22.92
N GLU A 286 0.17 4.96 23.05
CA GLU A 286 -0.85 5.31 24.03
C GLU A 286 -2.23 5.21 23.38
N MET A 287 -3.13 4.49 24.05
CA MET A 287 -4.53 4.37 23.64
C MET A 287 -5.35 5.18 24.62
N GLU A 288 -6.06 6.17 24.12
CA GLU A 288 -7.02 6.91 24.93
C GLU A 288 -8.41 6.31 24.74
N ASP A 289 -9.10 6.11 25.86
CA ASP A 289 -10.48 5.64 25.84
C ASP A 289 -11.38 6.65 25.11
N GLY A 290 -12.24 6.13 24.24
CA GLY A 290 -13.29 6.91 23.60
C GLY A 290 -14.65 6.31 23.89
N ASP A 291 -15.66 7.16 24.11
CA ASP A 291 -17.03 6.76 24.46
C ASP A 291 -17.83 6.21 23.26
N GLY A 292 -17.20 6.08 22.08
CA GLY A 292 -17.81 5.63 20.83
C GLY A 292 -17.63 4.14 20.52
N PRO A 293 -18.34 3.61 19.52
CA PRO A 293 -18.15 2.22 19.08
C PRO A 293 -16.71 2.00 18.57
N PRO A 294 -16.18 0.76 18.67
CA PRO A 294 -14.85 0.43 18.17
C PRO A 294 -14.76 0.67 16.66
N VAL A 295 -13.74 1.42 16.24
CA VAL A 295 -13.39 1.64 14.82
C VAL A 295 -11.91 1.35 14.57
N ASN A 296 -11.51 1.20 13.30
CA ASN A 296 -10.09 1.02 12.97
C ASN A 296 -9.29 2.31 13.25
N GLY A 297 -8.41 2.29 14.26
CA GLY A 297 -7.51 3.40 14.58
C GLY A 297 -6.18 3.42 13.84
N SER A 298 -5.75 2.29 13.26
CA SER A 298 -4.42 2.14 12.65
C SER A 298 -4.21 3.00 11.40
N ASP A 299 -5.29 3.32 10.69
CA ASP A 299 -5.28 4.18 9.52
C ASP A 299 -5.06 5.66 9.90
N ALA A 300 -5.67 6.13 11.00
CA ALA A 300 -5.38 7.45 11.58
C ALA A 300 -3.92 7.53 12.06
N VAL A 301 -3.42 6.47 12.72
CA VAL A 301 -2.01 6.36 13.14
C VAL A 301 -1.06 6.44 11.95
N PHE A 302 -1.34 5.73 10.86
CA PHE A 302 -0.54 5.80 9.64
C PHE A 302 -0.41 7.24 9.13
N ALA A 303 -1.52 7.97 9.01
CA ALA A 303 -1.51 9.36 8.55
C ALA A 303 -0.81 10.30 9.55
N ALA A 304 -1.06 10.15 10.85
CA ALA A 304 -0.43 10.98 11.89
C ALA A 304 1.09 10.79 11.96
N VAL A 305 1.58 9.55 11.86
CA VAL A 305 3.02 9.26 11.82
C VAL A 305 3.66 9.80 10.54
N ALA A 306 2.99 9.67 9.39
CA ALA A 306 3.48 10.24 8.15
C ALA A 306 3.61 11.77 8.23
N LEU A 307 2.61 12.45 8.81
CA LEU A 307 2.69 13.88 9.13
C LEU A 307 3.88 14.20 10.04
N ALA A 308 4.06 13.46 11.13
CA ALA A 308 5.15 13.67 12.08
C ALA A 308 6.52 13.47 11.43
N ALA A 309 6.68 12.44 10.59
CA ALA A 309 7.89 12.17 9.84
C ALA A 309 8.19 13.27 8.82
N TRP A 310 7.18 13.77 8.13
CA TRP A 310 7.33 14.85 7.16
C TRP A 310 7.67 16.18 7.83
N ARG A 311 7.01 16.48 8.95
CA ARG A 311 7.30 17.65 9.81
C ARG A 311 8.72 17.62 10.33
N ALA A 312 9.18 16.47 10.86
CA ALA A 312 10.54 16.29 11.35
C ALA A 312 11.61 16.50 10.26
N ALA A 313 11.26 16.24 8.99
CA ALA A 313 12.13 16.49 7.84
C ALA A 313 12.08 17.95 7.32
N GLY A 314 11.25 18.82 7.92
CA GLY A 314 11.09 20.21 7.47
C GLY A 314 10.14 20.39 6.28
N PHE A 315 9.16 19.48 6.12
CA PHE A 315 8.17 19.51 5.03
C PHE A 315 8.75 19.59 3.60
N PRO A 316 9.76 18.76 3.22
CA PRO A 316 10.26 18.74 1.84
C PRO A 316 9.13 18.42 0.85
N PRO A 317 9.08 19.07 -0.32
CA PRO A 317 7.92 18.99 -1.21
C PRO A 317 7.77 17.64 -1.91
N ARG A 318 8.78 16.76 -1.86
CA ARG A 318 8.81 15.47 -2.55
C ARG A 318 9.02 14.33 -1.58
N TRP A 319 8.23 13.27 -1.74
CA TRP A 319 8.43 11.98 -1.06
C TRP A 319 8.84 10.90 -2.05
N PRO A 320 9.73 9.97 -1.68
CA PRO A 320 10.34 9.81 -0.36
C PRO A 320 11.43 10.88 -0.04
N THR A 321 11.63 11.19 1.24
CA THR A 321 12.50 12.30 1.69
C THR A 321 13.97 11.95 1.85
N MET A 322 14.33 10.66 1.90
CA MET A 322 15.70 10.17 2.13
C MET A 322 16.27 9.34 0.97
N ARG A 323 15.56 9.24 -0.16
CA ARG A 323 16.06 8.56 -1.36
C ARG A 323 16.46 9.61 -2.38
N ALA A 324 17.68 9.50 -2.88
CA ALA A 324 18.22 10.44 -3.86
C ALA A 324 17.37 10.45 -5.14
N VAL A 325 17.20 11.65 -5.69
CA VAL A 325 16.73 11.94 -7.06
C VAL A 325 17.84 11.53 -8.03
#